data_AF-A0A6V8F0H7-F1
#
_entry.id   AF-A0A6V8F0H7-F1
#
_cell.length_a   1.000
_cell.length_b   1.000
_cell.length_c   1.000
_cell.angle_alpha   90.00
_cell.angle_beta   90.00
_cell.angle_gamma   90.00
#
_symmetry.space_group_name_H-M   'P 1'
#
loop_
_entity.id
_entity.type
_entity.pdbx_description
1 polymer ?
#
loop_
_entity_poly.entity_id
_entity_poly.type
_entity_poly.pdbx_seq_one_letter_code
_entity_poly.pdbx_strand_id
1 'polypeptide(L)'
;MQMTAMSLSGRKGTERKVNEMEKRYMERLVGKYCKIVTKEPGEDRANVVTGILEDVDYKDGFVLIDSSQGLGALRIDTIIAIKPGKKHRPEKKTLYKDDEADVGIGTLIVFIAMVLVAAVAASVIMQTAENLQQRAYAVGKQTIRDVSSGIRVISVSGYSDVNKTRIQYLAIAITPRAGSYDIDLNRTLLYLQLDDYSVLSLNLSAKANRVSEGGIFNTINMSYLNSTTFGVISIHDRDDSVMKTNGLSATDQAILIVNLTAVLPTTHGLLPGEILEGKLVPDVGASGIFVVQSPNAFKYRVCDL
;
A
#
# COMPACT_ATOMS: atom_id res chain seq x y z
N MET A 1 -22.79 -79.20 -8.53
CA MET A 1 -23.07 -79.62 -7.15
C MET A 1 -23.79 -78.45 -6.46
N GLN A 2 -25.09 -78.62 -6.18
CA GLN A 2 -25.99 -77.55 -5.72
C GLN A 2 -25.44 -76.85 -4.47
N MET A 3 -25.28 -75.52 -4.52
CA MET A 3 -24.94 -74.69 -3.37
C MET A 3 -26.22 -74.39 -2.58
N THR A 4 -26.46 -75.12 -1.50
CA THR A 4 -27.52 -74.79 -0.54
C THR A 4 -27.00 -73.68 0.38
N ALA A 5 -27.42 -72.44 0.15
CA ALA A 5 -27.27 -71.36 1.13
C ALA A 5 -28.43 -71.48 2.13
N MET A 6 -28.11 -71.66 3.42
CA MET A 6 -29.13 -71.72 4.47
C MET A 6 -29.35 -70.31 5.01
N SER A 7 -30.55 -69.76 4.79
CA SER A 7 -31.00 -68.48 5.34
C SER A 7 -31.72 -68.75 6.66
N LEU A 8 -31.19 -68.25 7.77
CA LEU A 8 -31.82 -68.34 9.09
C LEU A 8 -32.87 -67.21 9.19
N SER A 9 -34.13 -67.52 8.85
CA SER A 9 -35.23 -66.56 8.85
C SER A 9 -35.55 -66.04 10.26
N GLY A 10 -35.55 -64.70 10.43
CA GLY A 10 -35.91 -64.02 11.66
C GLY A 10 -37.40 -64.08 11.98
N ARG A 11 -37.74 -64.54 13.19
CA ARG A 11 -39.03 -64.29 13.87
C ARG A 11 -38.76 -63.79 15.28
N LYS A 12 -39.48 -62.72 15.65
CA LYS A 12 -39.42 -62.03 16.95
C LYS A 12 -40.03 -62.90 18.05
N GLY A 13 -39.36 -62.94 19.21
CA GLY A 13 -39.99 -63.14 20.52
C GLY A 13 -40.44 -64.57 20.85
N THR A 14 -39.54 -65.54 20.92
CA THR A 14 -39.68 -66.79 21.70
C THR A 14 -38.30 -67.47 21.76
N GLU A 15 -37.92 -68.10 22.88
CA GLU A 15 -36.63 -68.80 23.04
C GLU A 15 -36.33 -69.70 21.82
N ARG A 16 -35.23 -69.39 21.11
CA ARG A 16 -34.78 -70.12 19.93
C ARG A 16 -34.19 -71.47 20.34
N LYS A 17 -34.96 -72.55 20.22
CA LYS A 17 -34.40 -73.90 20.17
C LYS A 17 -33.72 -74.10 18.80
N VAL A 18 -32.39 -74.03 18.76
CA VAL A 18 -31.59 -74.33 17.55
C VAL A 18 -31.90 -75.75 17.10
N ASN A 19 -32.32 -75.92 15.84
CA ASN A 19 -32.73 -77.21 15.29
C ASN A 19 -31.55 -78.19 15.24
N GLU A 20 -31.79 -79.48 15.50
CA GLU A 20 -30.75 -80.53 15.50
C GLU A 20 -30.02 -80.64 14.15
N MET A 21 -30.68 -80.26 13.06
CA MET A 21 -30.10 -80.18 11.70
C MET A 21 -29.08 -79.04 11.54
N GLU A 22 -29.29 -77.88 12.19
CA GLU A 22 -28.41 -76.71 12.12
C GLU A 22 -27.10 -76.96 12.87
N LYS A 23 -27.17 -77.66 14.02
CA LYS A 23 -26.00 -78.08 14.79
C LYS A 23 -25.07 -78.97 13.96
N ARG A 24 -25.63 -79.98 13.29
CA ARG A 24 -24.86 -80.87 12.40
C ARG A 24 -24.22 -80.14 11.22
N TYR A 25 -24.83 -79.04 10.74
CA TYR A 25 -24.26 -78.23 9.67
C TYR A 25 -23.08 -77.39 10.17
N MET A 26 -23.22 -76.72 11.31
CA MET A 26 -22.18 -75.92 11.95
C MET A 26 -20.96 -76.75 12.35
N GLU A 27 -21.16 -77.95 12.88
CA GLU A 27 -20.07 -78.88 13.20
C GLU A 27 -19.22 -79.25 11.97
N ARG A 28 -19.82 -79.32 10.77
CA ARG A 28 -19.09 -79.61 9.52
C ARG A 28 -18.27 -78.42 9.00
N LEU A 29 -18.48 -77.24 9.56
CA LEU A 29 -17.78 -76.00 9.22
C LEU A 29 -16.59 -75.74 10.14
N VAL A 30 -16.51 -76.43 11.28
CA VAL A 30 -15.34 -76.40 12.17
C VAL A 30 -14.09 -76.81 11.39
N GLY A 31 -13.01 -76.05 11.55
CA GLY A 31 -11.75 -76.15 10.83
C GLY A 31 -11.74 -75.56 9.42
N LYS A 32 -12.84 -74.97 8.94
CA LYS A 32 -12.90 -74.35 7.61
C LYS A 32 -12.92 -72.83 7.67
N TYR A 33 -12.26 -72.20 6.69
CA TYR A 33 -12.38 -70.77 6.48
C TYR A 33 -13.82 -70.42 6.06
N CYS A 34 -14.48 -69.60 6.87
CA CYS A 34 -15.87 -69.22 6.70
C CYS A 34 -15.99 -67.70 6.54
N LYS A 35 -16.99 -67.29 5.77
CA LYS A 35 -17.51 -65.92 5.78
C LYS A 35 -18.82 -65.95 6.56
N ILE A 36 -18.87 -65.17 7.62
CA ILE A 36 -19.95 -65.15 8.60
C ILE A 36 -20.56 -63.75 8.56
N VAL A 37 -21.87 -63.68 8.39
CA VAL A 37 -22.63 -62.43 8.40
C VAL A 37 -23.34 -62.34 9.73
N THR A 38 -22.99 -61.33 10.53
CA THR A 38 -23.61 -61.06 11.82
C THR A 38 -24.43 -59.77 11.80
N LYS A 39 -25.47 -59.71 12.62
CA LYS A 39 -26.25 -58.50 12.89
C LYS A 39 -26.66 -58.50 14.35
N GLU A 40 -26.22 -57.50 15.10
CA GLU A 40 -26.55 -57.37 16.51
C GLU A 40 -27.97 -56.80 16.69
N PRO A 41 -28.69 -57.20 17.76
CA PRO A 41 -30.02 -56.69 18.03
C PRO A 41 -29.97 -55.18 18.32
N GLY A 42 -30.55 -54.38 17.41
CA GLY A 42 -30.56 -52.92 17.49
C GLY A 42 -29.69 -52.23 16.43
N GLU A 43 -28.86 -52.98 15.70
CA GLU A 43 -28.05 -52.45 14.59
C GLU A 43 -28.79 -52.62 13.26
N ASP A 44 -28.80 -51.59 12.40
CA ASP A 44 -29.48 -51.66 11.10
C ASP A 44 -28.65 -52.41 10.04
N ARG A 45 -27.32 -52.39 10.17
CA ARG A 45 -26.37 -52.97 9.22
C ARG A 45 -25.87 -54.33 9.67
N ALA A 46 -25.60 -55.22 8.71
CA ALA A 46 -24.95 -56.50 8.97
C ALA A 46 -23.45 -56.39 8.71
N ASN A 47 -22.65 -56.99 9.58
CA ASN A 47 -21.19 -57.04 9.50
C ASN A 47 -20.74 -58.40 8.96
N VAL A 48 -19.61 -58.42 8.24
CA VAL A 48 -19.03 -59.65 7.67
C VAL A 48 -17.72 -59.95 8.37
N VAL A 49 -17.69 -61.05 9.11
CA VAL A 49 -16.48 -61.60 9.73
C VAL A 49 -15.95 -62.74 8.88
N THR A 50 -14.65 -62.75 8.62
CA THR A 50 -14.01 -63.84 7.87
C THR A 50 -12.88 -64.44 8.68
N GLY A 51 -12.82 -65.76 8.75
CA GLY A 51 -11.85 -66.47 9.58
C GLY A 51 -12.07 -67.98 9.54
N ILE A 52 -11.21 -68.73 10.20
CA ILE A 52 -11.38 -70.17 10.39
C ILE A 52 -12.31 -70.38 11.57
N LEU A 53 -13.34 -71.21 11.41
CA LEU A 53 -14.22 -71.59 12.50
C LEU A 53 -13.45 -72.59 13.39
N GLU A 54 -13.04 -72.19 14.59
CA GLU A 54 -12.24 -73.04 15.48
C GLU A 54 -13.12 -73.96 16.32
N ASP A 55 -14.21 -73.44 16.89
CA ASP A 55 -15.12 -74.21 17.73
C ASP A 55 -16.52 -73.58 17.79
N VAL A 56 -17.52 -74.38 18.17
CA VAL A 56 -18.91 -73.96 18.36
C VAL A 56 -19.40 -74.44 19.72
N ASP A 57 -19.55 -73.52 20.67
CA ASP A 57 -20.13 -73.82 21.99
C ASP A 57 -21.63 -73.57 21.99
N TYR A 58 -22.41 -74.65 21.95
CA TYR A 58 -23.87 -74.59 22.00
C TYR A 58 -24.44 -74.40 23.42
N LYS A 59 -23.65 -74.63 24.48
CA LYS A 59 -24.12 -74.43 25.86
C LYS A 59 -24.08 -72.95 26.21
N ASP A 60 -22.99 -72.29 25.84
CA ASP A 60 -22.77 -70.87 26.12
C ASP A 60 -23.18 -69.95 24.95
N GLY A 61 -23.52 -70.53 23.81
CA GLY A 61 -24.18 -69.82 22.71
C GLY A 61 -23.23 -68.98 21.84
N PHE A 62 -21.96 -69.37 21.71
CA PHE A 62 -20.97 -68.65 20.91
C PHE A 62 -20.16 -69.55 19.98
N VAL A 63 -19.51 -68.92 18.99
CA VAL A 63 -18.65 -69.53 17.98
C VAL A 63 -17.28 -68.86 18.05
N LEU A 64 -16.22 -69.65 18.07
CA LEU A 64 -14.84 -69.18 18.03
C LEU A 64 -14.34 -69.12 16.59
N ILE A 65 -13.77 -67.98 16.21
CA ILE A 65 -13.30 -67.70 14.85
C ILE A 65 -11.89 -67.13 14.92
N ASP A 66 -10.95 -67.83 14.31
CA ASP A 66 -9.59 -67.32 14.11
C ASP A 66 -9.54 -66.46 12.84
N SER A 67 -9.45 -65.14 13.02
CA SER A 67 -9.33 -64.16 11.94
C SER A 67 -7.91 -63.61 11.85
N SER A 68 -7.63 -62.80 10.82
CA SER A 68 -6.33 -62.13 10.67
C SER A 68 -5.98 -61.18 11.82
N GLN A 69 -6.97 -60.78 12.62
CA GLN A 69 -6.83 -59.91 13.79
C GLN A 69 -6.73 -60.70 15.10
N GLY A 70 -6.81 -62.04 15.07
CA GLY A 70 -6.80 -62.93 16.23
C GLY A 70 -8.09 -63.74 16.42
N LEU A 71 -8.15 -64.49 17.52
CA LEU A 71 -9.28 -65.33 17.91
C LEU A 71 -10.43 -64.47 18.47
N GLY A 72 -11.58 -64.47 17.79
CA GLY A 72 -12.79 -63.77 18.21
C GLY A 72 -13.93 -64.72 18.54
N ALA A 73 -14.77 -64.36 19.51
CA ALA A 73 -16.00 -65.07 19.82
C ALA A 73 -17.21 -64.30 19.29
N LEU A 74 -18.10 -64.96 18.54
CA LEU A 74 -19.37 -64.39 18.06
C LEU A 74 -20.54 -65.14 18.68
N ARG A 75 -21.58 -64.44 19.12
CA ARG A 75 -22.81 -65.09 19.60
C ARG A 75 -23.53 -65.77 18.44
N ILE A 76 -24.01 -66.99 18.65
CA ILE A 76 -24.76 -67.76 17.65
C ILE A 76 -26.03 -67.01 17.22
N ASP A 77 -26.69 -66.30 18.15
CA ASP A 77 -27.92 -65.55 17.88
C ASP A 77 -27.76 -64.39 16.91
N THR A 78 -26.56 -63.81 16.83
CA THR A 78 -26.28 -62.67 15.95
C THR A 78 -25.90 -63.13 14.54
N ILE A 79 -25.66 -64.41 14.31
CA ILE A 79 -25.30 -64.96 12.98
C ILE A 79 -26.55 -65.08 12.11
N ILE A 80 -26.60 -64.31 11.03
CA ILE A 80 -27.66 -64.40 10.01
C ILE A 80 -27.36 -65.51 9.01
N ALA A 81 -26.09 -65.61 8.59
CA ALA A 81 -25.65 -66.56 7.59
C ALA A 81 -24.18 -66.94 7.77
N ILE A 82 -23.88 -68.22 7.54
CA ILE A 82 -22.50 -68.71 7.46
C ILE A 82 -22.31 -69.46 6.14
N LYS A 83 -21.14 -69.26 5.50
CA LYS A 83 -20.77 -70.02 4.31
C LYS A 83 -19.27 -70.33 4.30
N PRO A 84 -18.86 -71.55 3.91
CA PRO A 84 -17.44 -71.83 3.66
C PRO A 84 -16.93 -70.98 2.49
N GLY A 85 -15.79 -70.32 2.69
CA GLY A 85 -15.12 -69.47 1.70
C GLY A 85 -13.73 -69.99 1.38
N LYS A 86 -13.13 -69.49 0.28
CA LYS A 86 -11.70 -69.68 -0.01
C LYS A 86 -10.92 -68.53 0.62
N LYS A 87 -9.82 -68.84 1.33
CA LYS A 87 -8.88 -67.84 1.85
C LYS A 87 -8.25 -67.11 0.65
N HIS A 88 -8.50 -65.81 0.51
CA HIS A 88 -7.84 -65.01 -0.53
C HIS A 88 -6.38 -64.84 -0.13
N ARG A 89 -5.47 -65.49 -0.86
CA ARG A 89 -4.03 -65.26 -0.70
C ARG A 89 -3.74 -63.88 -1.32
N PRO A 90 -3.18 -62.90 -0.59
CA PRO A 90 -2.75 -61.67 -1.23
C PRO A 90 -1.55 -62.02 -2.14
N GLU A 91 -1.66 -61.72 -3.43
CA GLU A 91 -0.53 -61.82 -4.35
C GLU A 91 0.56 -60.84 -3.89
N LYS A 92 1.75 -61.36 -3.56
CA LYS A 92 2.94 -60.52 -3.37
C LYS A 92 3.35 -59.97 -4.73
N LYS A 93 2.98 -58.73 -5.02
CA LYS A 93 3.58 -57.98 -6.12
C LYS A 93 5.06 -57.73 -5.80
N THR A 94 5.95 -58.27 -6.61
CA THR A 94 7.37 -57.88 -6.62
C THR A 94 7.45 -56.47 -7.20
N LEU A 95 7.70 -55.48 -6.35
CA LEU A 95 7.95 -54.10 -6.76
C LEU A 95 9.28 -54.04 -7.53
N TYR A 96 9.24 -53.66 -8.81
CA TYR A 96 10.41 -53.16 -9.52
C TYR A 96 10.85 -51.88 -8.81
N LYS A 97 12.06 -51.89 -8.24
CA LYS A 97 12.51 -50.95 -7.21
C LYS A 97 13.39 -49.80 -7.74
N ASP A 98 13.55 -49.70 -9.06
CA ASP A 98 14.51 -48.78 -9.68
C ASP A 98 13.85 -47.53 -10.30
N ASP A 99 12.58 -47.58 -10.73
CA ASP A 99 11.89 -46.39 -11.29
C ASP A 99 11.57 -45.32 -10.23
N GLU A 100 11.45 -45.70 -8.96
CA GLU A 100 11.09 -44.78 -7.87
C GLU A 100 12.24 -43.83 -7.50
N ALA A 101 13.50 -44.29 -7.63
CA ALA A 101 14.68 -43.46 -7.39
C ALA A 101 14.89 -42.41 -8.50
N ASP A 102 14.64 -42.78 -9.76
CA ASP A 102 14.77 -41.89 -10.92
C ASP A 102 13.69 -40.79 -10.93
N VAL A 103 12.45 -41.12 -10.54
CA VAL A 103 11.39 -40.12 -10.35
C VAL A 103 11.74 -39.15 -9.21
N GLY A 104 12.35 -39.64 -8.12
CA GLY A 104 12.84 -38.82 -7.01
C GLY A 104 13.86 -37.78 -7.47
N ILE A 105 14.85 -38.18 -8.28
CA ILE A 105 15.87 -37.26 -8.81
C ILE A 105 15.22 -36.20 -9.73
N GLY A 106 14.28 -36.60 -10.59
CA GLY A 106 13.54 -35.67 -11.44
C GLY A 106 12.75 -34.61 -10.64
N THR A 107 12.10 -35.01 -9.55
CA THR A 107 11.37 -34.06 -8.69
C THR A 107 12.30 -33.07 -7.97
N LEU A 108 13.49 -33.50 -7.52
CA LEU A 108 14.48 -32.62 -6.90
C LEU A 108 15.01 -31.57 -7.88
N ILE A 109 15.24 -31.93 -9.14
CA ILE A 109 15.68 -31.00 -10.19
C ILE A 109 14.62 -29.93 -10.43
N VAL A 110 13.36 -30.32 -10.60
CA VAL A 110 12.25 -29.38 -10.81
C VAL A 110 12.04 -28.49 -9.57
N PHE A 111 12.19 -29.06 -8.38
CA PHE A 111 12.08 -28.30 -7.13
C PHE A 111 13.12 -27.18 -7.06
N ILE A 112 14.39 -27.49 -7.34
CA ILE A 112 15.45 -26.49 -7.34
C ILE A 112 15.21 -25.44 -8.45
N ALA A 113 14.84 -25.88 -9.65
CA ALA A 113 14.53 -24.97 -10.76
C ALA A 113 13.39 -24.00 -10.42
N MET A 114 12.31 -24.50 -9.82
CA MET A 114 11.15 -23.68 -9.41
C MET A 114 11.55 -22.64 -8.35
N VAL A 115 12.38 -23.04 -7.38
CA VAL A 115 12.87 -22.11 -6.34
C VAL A 115 13.73 -21.00 -6.96
N LEU A 116 14.60 -21.31 -7.92
CA LEU A 116 15.42 -20.30 -8.60
C LEU A 116 14.57 -19.33 -9.43
N VAL A 117 13.59 -19.83 -10.18
CA VAL A 117 12.67 -18.97 -10.96
C VAL A 117 11.84 -18.09 -10.02
N ALA A 118 11.34 -18.64 -8.91
CA ALA A 118 10.60 -17.88 -7.91
C ALA A 118 11.47 -16.77 -7.28
N ALA A 119 12.75 -17.04 -7.00
CA ALA A 119 13.67 -16.05 -6.46
C ALA A 119 13.91 -14.87 -7.43
N VAL A 120 14.11 -15.16 -8.72
CA VAL A 120 14.28 -14.12 -9.75
C VAL A 120 12.99 -13.30 -9.90
N ALA A 121 11.83 -13.95 -9.96
CA ALA A 121 10.54 -13.27 -10.05
C ALA A 121 10.28 -12.36 -8.82
N ALA A 122 10.56 -12.84 -7.61
CA ALA A 122 10.44 -12.07 -6.38
C ALA A 122 11.35 -10.83 -6.37
N SER A 123 12.59 -10.98 -6.84
CA SER A 123 13.54 -9.86 -6.97
C SER A 123 13.01 -8.75 -7.88
N VAL A 124 12.48 -9.10 -9.05
CA VAL A 124 11.91 -8.13 -10.00
C VAL A 124 10.67 -7.43 -9.40
N ILE A 125 9.81 -8.18 -8.71
CA ILE A 125 8.63 -7.61 -8.03
C ILE A 125 9.06 -6.61 -6.96
N MET A 126 10.05 -6.97 -6.13
CA MET A 126 10.57 -6.10 -5.08
C MET A 126 11.19 -4.82 -5.65
N GLN A 127 12.04 -4.95 -6.66
CA GLN A 127 12.65 -3.80 -7.33
C GLN A 127 11.61 -2.86 -7.94
N THR A 128 10.57 -3.41 -8.55
CA THR A 128 9.47 -2.62 -9.12
C THR A 128 8.69 -1.90 -8.03
N ALA A 129 8.39 -2.60 -6.93
CA ALA A 129 7.69 -2.02 -5.78
C ALA A 129 8.48 -0.87 -5.14
N GLU A 130 9.79 -1.05 -4.96
CA GLU A 130 10.66 -0.02 -4.38
C GLU A 130 10.74 1.22 -5.28
N ASN A 131 10.96 1.04 -6.59
CA ASN A 131 10.95 2.16 -7.53
C ASN A 131 9.62 2.93 -7.50
N LEU A 132 8.50 2.21 -7.44
CA LEU A 132 7.18 2.84 -7.33
C LEU A 132 7.03 3.61 -6.01
N GLN A 133 7.49 3.05 -4.89
CA GLN A 133 7.45 3.69 -3.58
C GLN A 133 8.32 4.96 -3.54
N GLN A 134 9.54 4.91 -4.06
CA GLN A 134 10.43 6.07 -4.13
C GLN A 134 9.82 7.18 -4.99
N ARG A 135 9.23 6.83 -6.14
CA ARG A 135 8.52 7.79 -7.00
C ARG A 135 7.28 8.36 -6.31
N ALA A 136 6.46 7.51 -5.69
CA ALA A 136 5.27 7.95 -4.96
C ALA A 136 5.62 8.88 -3.80
N TYR A 137 6.72 8.60 -3.08
CA TYR A 137 7.23 9.46 -2.02
C TYR A 137 7.75 10.80 -2.57
N ALA A 138 8.54 10.78 -3.65
CA ALA A 138 9.07 11.99 -4.26
C ALA A 138 7.95 12.90 -4.80
N VAL A 139 6.98 12.32 -5.52
CA VAL A 139 5.80 13.05 -6.01
C VAL A 139 4.96 13.55 -4.85
N GLY A 140 4.68 12.72 -3.84
CA GLY A 140 3.95 13.14 -2.65
C GLY A 140 4.62 14.33 -1.95
N LYS A 141 5.94 14.28 -1.77
CA LYS A 141 6.71 15.38 -1.17
C LYS A 141 6.67 16.64 -2.05
N GLN A 142 6.81 16.51 -3.37
CA GLN A 142 6.75 17.63 -4.29
C GLN A 142 5.35 18.26 -4.33
N THR A 143 4.30 17.46 -4.42
CA THR A 143 2.92 17.94 -4.38
C THR A 143 2.60 18.62 -3.06
N ILE A 144 3.02 18.06 -1.92
CA ILE A 144 2.86 18.72 -0.61
C ILE A 144 3.57 20.08 -0.63
N ARG A 145 4.81 20.12 -1.11
CA ARG A 145 5.56 21.38 -1.24
C ARG A 145 4.85 22.39 -2.14
N ASP A 146 4.31 21.97 -3.28
CA ASP A 146 3.67 22.85 -4.25
C ASP A 146 2.33 23.39 -3.75
N VAL A 147 1.58 22.64 -2.93
CA VAL A 147 0.29 23.10 -2.39
C VAL A 147 0.43 23.84 -1.05
N SER A 148 1.43 23.50 -0.22
CA SER A 148 1.63 24.13 1.09
C SER A 148 2.46 25.41 1.01
N SER A 149 3.33 25.51 0.01
CA SER A 149 4.20 26.67 -0.16
C SER A 149 3.47 27.82 -0.83
N GLY A 150 3.96 29.04 -0.59
CA GLY A 150 3.49 30.21 -1.29
C GLY A 150 3.91 31.49 -0.61
N ILE A 151 3.83 32.60 -1.34
CA ILE A 151 4.14 33.93 -0.83
C ILE A 151 2.84 34.69 -0.58
N ARG A 152 2.81 35.49 0.49
CA ARG A 152 1.79 36.48 0.77
C ARG A 152 2.40 37.87 0.72
N VAL A 153 1.72 38.79 0.02
CA VAL A 153 2.02 40.22 0.09
C VAL A 153 1.31 40.80 1.32
N ILE A 154 2.07 41.50 2.18
CA ILE A 154 1.56 42.11 3.42
C ILE A 154 1.05 43.52 3.14
N SER A 155 1.89 44.33 2.51
CA SER A 155 1.60 45.73 2.21
C SER A 155 2.43 46.18 1.01
N VAL A 156 1.96 47.23 0.35
CA VAL A 156 2.64 47.84 -0.78
C VAL A 156 2.70 49.33 -0.52
N SER A 157 3.90 49.91 -0.59
CA SER A 157 4.10 51.33 -0.36
C SER A 157 4.85 51.94 -1.54
N GLY A 158 4.46 53.16 -1.92
CA GLY A 158 5.05 53.91 -3.01
C GLY A 158 5.95 55.04 -2.53
N TYR A 159 6.98 55.35 -3.32
CA TYR A 159 7.81 56.54 -3.18
C TYR A 159 7.62 57.48 -4.37
N SER A 160 7.22 58.72 -4.08
CA SER A 160 7.01 59.75 -5.08
C SER A 160 8.30 60.48 -5.46
N ASP A 161 8.27 61.05 -6.67
CA ASP A 161 9.26 62.03 -7.11
C ASP A 161 9.31 63.25 -6.17
N VAL A 162 10.38 64.04 -6.28
CA VAL A 162 10.58 65.33 -5.59
C VAL A 162 9.40 66.27 -5.85
N ASN A 163 8.87 66.27 -7.07
CA ASN A 163 7.74 67.11 -7.48
C ASN A 163 6.36 66.55 -7.06
N LYS A 164 6.32 65.35 -6.45
CA LYS A 164 5.08 64.69 -5.99
C LYS A 164 4.01 64.56 -7.08
N THR A 165 4.44 64.27 -8.31
CA THR A 165 3.53 64.12 -9.46
C THR A 165 3.25 62.65 -9.80
N ARG A 166 4.16 61.75 -9.44
CA ARG A 166 4.11 60.32 -9.76
C ARG A 166 4.90 59.49 -8.75
N ILE A 167 4.58 58.21 -8.67
CA ILE A 167 5.33 57.21 -7.87
C ILE A 167 6.43 56.60 -8.73
N GLN A 168 7.68 56.75 -8.29
CA GLN A 168 8.87 56.25 -8.99
C GLN A 168 9.34 54.89 -8.48
N TYR A 169 9.15 54.61 -7.20
CA TYR A 169 9.58 53.34 -6.60
C TYR A 169 8.44 52.69 -5.84
N LEU A 170 8.42 51.36 -5.90
CA LEU A 170 7.47 50.52 -5.20
C LEU A 170 8.22 49.65 -4.21
N ALA A 171 7.74 49.60 -2.97
CA ALA A 171 8.20 48.71 -1.92
C ALA A 171 7.08 47.72 -1.61
N ILE A 172 7.30 46.43 -1.87
CA ILE A 172 6.33 45.36 -1.66
C ILE A 172 6.82 44.52 -0.48
N ALA A 173 6.14 44.58 0.66
CA ALA A 173 6.47 43.76 1.81
C ALA A 173 5.89 42.35 1.61
N ILE A 174 6.74 41.33 1.72
CA ILE A 174 6.40 39.94 1.48
C ILE A 174 6.78 39.06 2.66
N THR A 175 6.01 37.99 2.84
CA THR A 175 6.32 36.91 3.77
C THR A 175 5.81 35.59 3.20
N PRO A 176 6.49 34.46 3.42
CA PRO A 176 5.94 33.17 3.05
C PRO A 176 4.67 32.88 3.85
N ARG A 177 3.82 32.00 3.30
CA ARG A 177 2.68 31.49 4.05
C ARG A 177 3.15 30.59 5.19
N ALA A 178 2.38 30.54 6.27
CA ALA A 178 2.66 29.61 7.36
C ALA A 178 2.63 28.16 6.84
N GLY A 179 3.62 27.35 7.22
CA GLY A 179 3.78 25.99 6.71
C GLY A 179 4.34 25.90 5.27
N SER A 180 4.78 27.03 4.71
CA SER A 180 5.55 27.03 3.47
C SER A 180 6.92 26.40 3.68
N TYR A 181 7.42 25.73 2.65
CA TYR A 181 8.85 25.47 2.53
C TYR A 181 9.58 26.78 2.19
N ASP A 182 10.90 26.76 2.35
CA ASP A 182 11.76 27.88 1.96
C ASP A 182 11.59 28.17 0.47
N ILE A 183 11.43 29.46 0.16
CA ILE A 183 11.18 29.93 -1.20
C ILE A 183 12.43 30.63 -1.71
N ASP A 184 12.94 30.21 -2.86
CA ASP A 184 14.08 30.86 -3.50
C ASP A 184 13.64 32.13 -4.26
N LEU A 185 14.07 33.29 -3.77
CA LEU A 185 13.78 34.59 -4.38
C LEU A 185 14.49 34.79 -5.72
N ASN A 186 15.60 34.09 -5.98
CA ASN A 186 16.31 34.18 -7.25
C ASN A 186 15.51 33.56 -8.41
N ARG A 187 14.67 32.57 -8.11
CA ARG A 187 13.76 31.92 -9.08
C ARG A 187 12.35 32.51 -9.06
N THR A 188 12.12 33.49 -8.20
CA THR A 188 10.84 34.17 -8.10
C THR A 188 10.75 35.27 -9.15
N LEU A 189 9.62 35.32 -9.87
CA LEU A 189 9.34 36.33 -10.88
C LEU A 189 8.25 37.28 -10.38
N LEU A 190 8.45 38.57 -10.61
CA LEU A 190 7.44 39.59 -10.33
C LEU A 190 6.87 40.08 -11.66
N TYR A 191 5.56 39.94 -11.80
CA TYR A 191 4.79 40.48 -12.90
C TYR A 191 4.11 41.77 -12.47
N LEU A 192 4.21 42.80 -13.29
CA LEU A 192 3.54 44.08 -13.10
C LEU A 192 2.75 44.40 -14.36
N GLN A 193 1.49 44.80 -14.17
CA GLN A 193 0.56 45.11 -15.24
C GLN A 193 -0.12 46.45 -14.96
N LEU A 194 0.01 47.35 -15.93
CA LEU A 194 -0.74 48.61 -16.02
C LEU A 194 -1.30 48.71 -17.44
N ASP A 195 -0.60 49.39 -18.33
CA ASP A 195 -0.85 49.39 -19.78
C ASP A 195 0.04 48.36 -20.50
N ASP A 196 1.26 48.18 -20.00
CA ASP A 196 2.23 47.17 -20.44
C ASP A 196 2.31 46.01 -19.43
N TYR A 197 2.85 44.86 -19.87
CA TYR A 197 3.07 43.68 -19.03
C TYR A 197 4.57 43.43 -18.85
N SER A 198 5.10 43.78 -17.68
CA SER A 198 6.54 43.71 -17.38
C SER A 198 6.84 42.55 -16.44
N VAL A 199 7.95 41.85 -16.70
CA VAL A 199 8.44 40.73 -15.87
C VAL A 199 9.79 41.09 -15.29
N LEU A 200 9.92 40.94 -13.98
CA LEU A 200 11.11 41.29 -13.24
C LEU A 200 11.68 40.06 -12.52
N SER A 201 13.01 39.97 -12.51
CA SER A 201 13.77 38.96 -11.77
C SER A 201 14.66 39.61 -10.70
N LEU A 202 15.15 38.80 -9.75
CA LEU A 202 16.01 39.31 -8.69
C LEU A 202 17.37 39.76 -9.25
N ASN A 203 17.81 40.97 -8.91
CA ASN A 203 19.21 41.35 -9.05
C ASN A 203 19.98 41.00 -7.78
N LEU A 204 20.95 40.07 -7.90
CA LEU A 204 21.78 39.61 -6.78
C LEU A 204 22.65 40.71 -6.16
N SER A 205 22.98 41.77 -6.90
CA SER A 205 23.72 42.93 -6.38
C SER A 205 22.81 43.93 -5.65
N ALA A 206 21.50 43.85 -5.85
CA ALA A 206 20.50 44.73 -5.24
C ALA A 206 19.90 44.08 -3.97
N LYS A 207 20.78 43.64 -3.06
CA LYS A 207 20.39 42.98 -1.80
C LYS A 207 20.88 43.77 -0.59
N ALA A 208 20.05 43.87 0.45
CA ALA A 208 20.44 44.48 1.73
C ALA A 208 19.91 43.68 2.91
N ASN A 209 20.75 43.50 3.95
CA ASN A 209 20.38 42.70 5.13
C ASN A 209 19.58 43.47 6.20
N ARG A 210 19.43 44.78 6.02
CA ARG A 210 18.78 45.68 6.97
C ARG A 210 18.42 46.96 6.25
N VAL A 211 17.41 47.65 6.76
CA VAL A 211 17.06 49.00 6.32
C VAL A 211 18.16 49.98 6.75
N SER A 212 18.59 50.84 5.84
CA SER A 212 19.57 51.90 6.13
C SER A 212 18.93 53.03 6.97
N GLU A 213 19.77 53.84 7.62
CA GLU A 213 19.31 54.97 8.43
C GLU A 213 18.47 56.00 7.62
N GLY A 214 18.66 56.04 6.29
CA GLY A 214 17.90 56.87 5.37
C GLY A 214 16.53 56.30 4.95
N GLY A 215 16.12 55.14 5.48
CA GLY A 215 14.86 54.47 5.19
C GLY A 215 14.91 53.47 4.04
N ILE A 216 13.77 52.80 3.80
CA ILE A 216 13.64 51.65 2.88
C ILE A 216 14.09 52.02 1.46
N PHE A 217 13.63 53.15 0.93
CA PHE A 217 13.91 53.57 -0.45
C PHE A 217 15.35 54.07 -0.69
N ASN A 218 16.13 54.31 0.36
CA ASN A 218 17.55 54.70 0.27
C ASN A 218 18.51 53.55 0.63
N THR A 219 17.98 52.36 0.91
CA THR A 219 18.78 51.23 1.38
C THR A 219 19.54 50.54 0.24
N ILE A 220 18.89 50.39 -0.92
CA ILE A 220 19.48 49.78 -2.12
C ILE A 220 19.90 50.88 -3.08
N ASN A 221 21.07 50.72 -3.71
CA ASN A 221 21.48 51.61 -4.78
C ASN A 221 20.55 51.44 -6.00
N MET A 222 19.85 52.51 -6.34
CA MET A 222 18.83 52.55 -7.39
C MET A 222 19.38 52.20 -8.78
N SER A 223 20.69 52.36 -9.02
CA SER A 223 21.33 52.02 -10.30
C SER A 223 21.33 50.52 -10.60
N TYR A 224 21.07 49.66 -9.61
CA TYR A 224 20.95 48.22 -9.81
C TYR A 224 19.52 47.78 -10.22
N LEU A 225 18.55 48.70 -10.19
CA LEU A 225 17.15 48.44 -10.49
C LEU A 225 16.82 48.95 -11.90
N ASN A 226 16.77 48.00 -12.84
CA ASN A 226 16.46 48.23 -14.25
C ASN A 226 14.99 47.87 -14.55
N SER A 227 14.60 47.94 -15.82
CA SER A 227 13.24 47.60 -16.28
C SER A 227 12.85 46.13 -16.05
N THR A 228 13.84 45.26 -15.86
CA THR A 228 13.65 43.81 -15.73
C THR A 228 14.12 43.27 -14.38
N THR A 229 14.51 44.12 -13.43
CA THR A 229 15.08 43.67 -12.17
C THR A 229 14.44 44.31 -10.94
N PHE A 230 14.29 43.52 -9.89
CA PHE A 230 13.90 43.99 -8.56
C PHE A 230 15.02 43.72 -7.54
N GLY A 231 15.02 44.52 -6.47
CA GLY A 231 15.94 44.37 -5.34
C GLY A 231 15.21 43.80 -4.12
N VAL A 232 15.97 43.27 -3.17
CA VAL A 232 15.44 42.64 -1.94
C VAL A 232 16.11 43.23 -0.71
N ILE A 233 15.30 43.60 0.27
CA ILE A 233 15.75 44.00 1.61
C ILE A 233 15.17 43.01 2.60
N SER A 234 15.99 42.34 3.40
CA SER A 234 15.48 41.60 4.56
C SER A 234 15.16 42.57 5.71
N ILE A 235 14.00 42.38 6.34
CA ILE A 235 13.61 43.08 7.56
C ILE A 235 13.78 42.15 8.76
N HIS A 236 13.24 40.94 8.62
CA HIS A 236 13.29 39.91 9.63
C HIS A 236 13.91 38.68 9.00
N ASP A 237 15.18 38.45 9.31
CA ASP A 237 15.96 37.32 8.85
C ASP A 237 16.94 36.98 9.98
N ARG A 238 16.75 35.83 10.63
CA ARG A 238 17.54 35.45 11.81
C ARG A 238 18.82 34.70 11.44
N ASP A 239 18.87 34.10 10.24
CA ASP A 239 19.97 33.26 9.77
C ASP A 239 20.74 33.85 8.56
N ASP A 240 20.35 35.03 8.11
CA ASP A 240 20.80 35.72 6.90
C ASP A 240 20.58 34.87 5.63
N SER A 241 19.53 34.05 5.61
CA SER A 241 19.20 33.17 4.48
C SER A 241 18.93 33.97 3.20
N VAL A 242 18.30 35.13 3.30
CA VAL A 242 17.99 36.00 2.15
C VAL A 242 19.28 36.52 1.51
N MET A 243 20.33 36.76 2.30
CA MET A 243 21.61 37.25 1.79
C MET A 243 22.48 36.13 1.21
N LYS A 244 22.57 35.00 1.91
CA LYS A 244 23.49 33.90 1.56
C LYS A 244 22.93 32.99 0.47
N THR A 245 21.68 32.56 0.62
CA THR A 245 21.05 31.55 -0.24
C THR A 245 19.89 32.09 -1.06
N ASN A 246 19.49 33.35 -0.84
CA ASN A 246 18.27 33.95 -1.39
C ASN A 246 16.99 33.20 -1.00
N GLY A 247 17.07 32.34 0.01
CA GLY A 247 15.93 31.62 0.56
C GLY A 247 15.15 32.53 1.50
N LEU A 248 13.83 32.49 1.39
CA LEU A 248 12.92 33.12 2.32
C LEU A 248 12.24 32.01 3.13
N SER A 249 12.58 31.89 4.41
CA SER A 249 12.00 30.89 5.31
C SER A 249 10.68 31.37 5.93
N ALA A 250 9.91 30.46 6.54
CA ALA A 250 8.56 30.75 7.02
C ALA A 250 8.45 31.87 8.08
N THR A 251 9.54 32.19 8.78
CA THR A 251 9.58 33.29 9.77
C THR A 251 10.03 34.61 9.17
N ASP A 252 10.52 34.61 7.94
CA ASP A 252 11.22 35.74 7.41
C ASP A 252 10.28 36.73 6.73
N GLN A 253 10.74 37.98 6.72
CA GLN A 253 10.07 39.08 6.05
C GLN A 253 11.08 39.85 5.21
N ALA A 254 10.70 40.07 3.96
CA ALA A 254 11.49 40.81 3.00
C ALA A 254 10.66 41.89 2.32
N ILE A 255 11.32 42.93 1.86
CA ILE A 255 10.74 43.97 1.01
C ILE A 255 11.37 43.85 -0.36
N LEU A 256 10.52 43.75 -1.38
CA LEU A 256 10.95 43.89 -2.75
C LEU A 256 10.93 45.37 -3.14
N ILE A 257 12.00 45.88 -3.72
CA ILE A 257 12.05 47.24 -4.26
C ILE A 257 12.09 47.17 -5.78
N VAL A 258 11.20 47.95 -6.40
CA VAL A 258 11.08 48.06 -7.85
C VAL A 258 11.18 49.52 -8.27
N ASN A 259 11.90 49.77 -9.37
CA ASN A 259 11.97 51.08 -10.01
C ASN A 259 10.90 51.19 -11.11
N LEU A 260 9.75 51.79 -10.78
CA LEU A 260 8.64 51.97 -11.72
C LEU A 260 9.00 52.90 -12.88
N THR A 261 9.92 53.86 -12.68
CA THR A 261 10.37 54.76 -13.76
C THR A 261 11.01 53.99 -14.90
N ALA A 262 11.77 52.94 -14.58
CA ALA A 262 12.43 52.09 -15.57
C ALA A 262 11.50 51.01 -16.13
N VAL A 263 10.61 50.48 -15.28
CA VAL A 263 9.70 49.36 -15.64
C VAL A 263 8.54 49.83 -16.53
N LEU A 264 8.08 51.08 -16.35
CA LEU A 264 7.00 51.68 -17.11
C LEU A 264 7.57 52.78 -18.02
N PRO A 265 8.02 52.45 -19.25
CA PRO A 265 8.68 53.41 -20.13
C PRO A 265 7.73 54.49 -20.67
N THR A 266 6.42 54.25 -20.67
CA THR A 266 5.41 55.18 -21.18
C THR A 266 5.10 56.27 -20.14
N THR A 267 4.70 55.87 -18.94
CA THR A 267 4.30 56.78 -17.86
C THR A 267 5.47 57.24 -16.98
N HIS A 268 6.62 56.57 -17.05
CA HIS A 268 7.81 56.82 -16.24
C HIS A 268 7.49 56.84 -14.72
N GLY A 269 6.64 55.91 -14.30
CA GLY A 269 6.10 55.82 -12.93
C GLY A 269 4.58 55.77 -12.90
N LEU A 270 4.00 55.56 -11.71
CA LEU A 270 2.55 55.47 -11.53
C LEU A 270 1.94 56.87 -11.32
N LEU A 271 0.96 57.24 -12.15
CA LEU A 271 0.27 58.53 -12.06
C LEU A 271 -0.83 58.51 -10.97
N PRO A 272 -1.34 59.67 -10.54
CA PRO A 272 -2.44 59.74 -9.58
C PRO A 272 -3.72 59.09 -10.13
N GLY A 273 -4.36 58.22 -9.35
CA GLY A 273 -5.61 57.54 -9.71
C GLY A 273 -5.46 56.26 -10.53
N GLU A 274 -4.27 55.92 -11.00
CA GLU A 274 -3.99 54.69 -11.76
C GLU A 274 -3.99 53.44 -10.87
N ILE A 275 -4.41 52.32 -11.45
CA ILE A 275 -4.45 51.01 -10.80
C ILE A 275 -3.32 50.17 -11.35
N LEU A 276 -2.43 49.72 -10.48
CA LEU A 276 -1.35 48.80 -10.82
C LEU A 276 -1.67 47.42 -10.27
N GLU A 277 -1.67 46.42 -11.14
CA GLU A 277 -1.80 45.02 -10.75
C GLU A 277 -0.43 44.35 -10.72
N GLY A 278 -0.21 43.52 -9.72
CA GLY A 278 1.05 42.80 -9.57
C GLY A 278 0.87 41.38 -9.08
N LYS A 279 1.71 40.49 -9.60
CA LYS A 279 1.74 39.07 -9.23
C LYS A 279 3.17 38.63 -8.98
N LEU A 280 3.44 38.15 -7.79
CA LEU A 280 4.70 37.55 -7.39
C LEU A 280 4.59 36.02 -7.46
N VAL A 281 5.31 35.42 -8.39
CA VAL A 281 5.28 33.98 -8.68
C VAL A 281 6.57 33.34 -8.18
N PRO A 282 6.53 32.53 -7.09
CA PRO A 282 7.68 31.76 -6.64
C PRO A 282 7.96 30.53 -7.52
N ASP A 283 9.13 29.89 -7.34
CA ASP A 283 9.49 28.62 -8.02
C ASP A 283 8.50 27.49 -7.68
N VAL A 284 8.04 27.45 -6.44
CA VAL A 284 7.06 26.48 -5.93
C VAL A 284 6.02 27.20 -5.07
N GLY A 285 4.77 26.72 -5.13
CA GLY A 285 3.71 27.25 -4.29
C GLY A 285 2.77 28.24 -4.96
N ALA A 286 1.84 28.75 -4.15
CA ALA A 286 0.89 29.76 -4.56
C ALA A 286 1.55 31.14 -4.73
N SER A 287 1.18 31.83 -5.81
CA SER A 287 1.62 33.21 -6.08
C SER A 287 0.98 34.21 -5.11
N GLY A 288 1.73 35.25 -4.76
CA GLY A 288 1.20 36.44 -4.10
C GLY A 288 0.62 37.38 -5.15
N ILE A 289 -0.62 37.83 -4.98
CA ILE A 289 -1.26 38.81 -5.88
C ILE A 289 -1.51 40.07 -5.06
N PHE A 290 -1.30 41.23 -5.67
CA PHE A 290 -1.68 42.52 -5.12
C PHE A 290 -2.23 43.41 -6.23
N VAL A 291 -3.18 44.26 -5.85
CA VAL A 291 -3.72 45.29 -6.71
C VAL A 291 -3.71 46.56 -5.87
N VAL A 292 -3.10 47.60 -6.40
CA VAL A 292 -2.96 48.86 -5.70
C VAL A 292 -3.46 50.00 -6.54
N GLN A 293 -4.06 50.99 -5.89
CA GLN A 293 -4.52 52.21 -6.56
C GLN A 293 -3.76 53.41 -6.02
N SER A 294 -3.16 54.15 -6.94
CA SER A 294 -2.48 55.40 -6.62
C SER A 294 -3.49 56.46 -6.15
N PRO A 295 -3.24 57.19 -5.04
CA PRO A 295 -4.08 58.30 -4.62
C PRO A 295 -4.20 59.40 -5.68
N ASN A 296 -5.33 60.11 -5.74
CA ASN A 296 -5.55 61.21 -6.70
C ASN A 296 -4.61 62.42 -6.51
N ALA A 297 -3.93 62.52 -5.35
CA ALA A 297 -2.91 63.53 -5.09
C ALA A 297 -1.91 63.05 -4.03
N PHE A 298 -0.62 63.34 -4.24
CA PHE A 298 0.45 62.93 -3.32
C PHE A 298 0.78 64.05 -2.32
N LYS A 299 0.36 63.86 -1.06
CA LYS A 299 0.68 64.79 0.04
C LYS A 299 2.12 64.63 0.55
N TYR A 300 2.54 63.37 0.72
CA TYR A 300 3.84 62.97 1.24
C TYR A 300 4.64 62.23 0.17
N ARG A 301 5.97 62.15 0.35
CA ARG A 301 6.84 61.39 -0.57
C ARG A 301 6.69 59.89 -0.43
N VAL A 302 6.32 59.41 0.75
CA VAL A 302 5.97 58.01 0.99
C VAL A 302 4.46 57.96 1.10
N CYS A 303 3.83 57.09 0.31
CA CYS A 303 2.40 56.84 0.37
C CYS A 303 2.17 55.34 0.52
N ASP A 304 1.20 54.96 1.33
CA ASP A 304 0.71 53.58 1.36
C ASP A 304 -0.29 53.40 0.21
N LEU A 305 -0.30 52.22 -0.41
CA LEU A 305 -1.04 51.93 -1.64
C LEU A 305 -1.96 50.71 -1.52
#